data_AF-A0A1A8KSX9-F1
#
_entry.id   AF-A0A1A8KSX9-F1
#
_cell.length_a   1.000
_cell.length_b   1.000
_cell.length_c   1.000
_cell.angle_alpha   90.00
_cell.angle_beta   90.00
_cell.angle_gamma   90.00
#
_symmetry.space_group_name_H-M   'P 1'
#
loop_
_entity.id
_entity.type
_entity.pdbx_description
1 polymer ?
#
loop_
_entity_poly.entity_id
_entity_poly.type
_entity_poly.pdbx_seq_one_letter_code
_entity_poly.pdbx_strand_id
1 'polypeptide(L)'
;MQQQKIRDEIEVMIKELRITQEEERAAAHGRLEAQMKQDLERLRADSEEELQAERRRLLREQEEKLSCLKQELGDVLQKVRQEVQCDHERKLEQLKEDHSREMNSIRERYAKEESALRESLLHTLQEDRELLQASHTVQLEKLRLQLDAQMQKAPLAHSDKAADPKTMRKMLREEEVDLDAQIEALPRLVQERDQLKEELKRRTEEAALARQLTIRAREEKKEAMERMREKRDKARVETRRAMEDKEKLERKVLLLKEKCDYFSQQISEQKHTEGGSSSSQTEQSRKQPTAPSSDWIDSSLHTDDLDDAPLSPAPDSHGGMDRYRRYVSSHDAAIQKAKLLLEWENNRLMERRAALKAVQRGSSQDPNLTGETSRTLQQEARDLAELEQTVQRGNSLLQKTEEHLQQLESSMAEEVL
;
A
#
# COMPACT_ATOMS: atom_id res chain seq x y z
N MET A 1 125.84 -79.65 7.04
CA MET A 1 124.47 -80.09 7.41
C MET A 1 123.79 -79.12 8.37
N GLN A 2 124.33 -78.82 9.57
CA GLN A 2 123.67 -77.92 10.54
C GLN A 2 123.53 -76.45 10.08
N GLN A 3 124.54 -75.87 9.41
CA GLN A 3 124.44 -74.46 8.96
C GLN A 3 123.41 -74.22 7.85
N GLN A 4 123.12 -75.23 7.02
CA GLN A 4 122.10 -75.09 5.97
C GLN A 4 120.70 -75.05 6.58
N LYS A 5 120.45 -75.92 7.57
CA LYS A 5 119.18 -75.98 8.31
C LYS A 5 118.83 -74.66 9.01
N ILE A 6 119.83 -74.02 9.65
CA ILE A 6 119.65 -72.71 10.29
C ILE A 6 119.35 -71.61 9.25
N ARG A 7 119.98 -71.66 8.07
CA ARG A 7 119.68 -70.71 6.99
C ARG A 7 118.26 -70.87 6.46
N ASP A 8 117.81 -72.11 6.25
CA ASP A 8 116.47 -72.40 5.77
C ASP A 8 115.40 -71.99 6.82
N GLU A 9 115.65 -72.23 8.11
CA GLU A 9 114.80 -71.79 9.23
C GLU A 9 114.72 -70.25 9.34
N ILE A 10 115.86 -69.55 9.19
CA ILE A 10 115.90 -68.08 9.16
C ILE A 10 115.16 -67.55 7.91
N GLU A 11 115.29 -68.21 6.76
CA GLU A 11 114.62 -67.80 5.53
C GLU A 11 113.10 -67.97 5.61
N VAL A 12 112.62 -69.07 6.22
CA VAL A 12 111.20 -69.28 6.51
C VAL A 12 110.68 -68.21 7.47
N MET A 13 111.39 -67.93 8.56
CA MET A 13 111.00 -66.88 9.51
C MET A 13 110.94 -65.49 8.87
N ILE A 14 111.89 -65.15 7.99
CA ILE A 14 111.86 -63.88 7.24
C ILE A 14 110.66 -63.81 6.29
N LYS A 15 110.28 -64.92 5.64
CA LYS A 15 109.10 -64.98 4.77
C LYS A 15 107.80 -64.85 5.58
N GLU A 16 107.70 -65.53 6.71
CA GLU A 16 106.56 -65.40 7.63
C GLU A 16 106.42 -63.97 8.19
N LEU A 17 107.54 -63.35 8.59
CA LEU A 17 107.56 -61.95 9.04
C LEU A 17 107.16 -60.97 7.92
N ARG A 18 107.52 -61.25 6.66
CA ARG A 18 107.08 -60.43 5.52
C ARG A 18 105.60 -60.59 5.25
N ILE A 19 105.08 -61.81 5.28
CA ILE A 19 103.65 -62.08 5.08
C ILE A 19 102.84 -61.39 6.18
N THR A 20 103.21 -61.57 7.45
CA THR A 20 102.53 -60.90 8.57
C THR A 20 102.62 -59.38 8.47
N GLN A 21 103.78 -58.83 8.09
CA GLN A 21 103.92 -57.39 7.86
C GLN A 21 103.09 -56.88 6.67
N GLU A 22 102.98 -57.65 5.59
CA GLU A 22 102.13 -57.33 4.43
C GLU A 22 100.65 -57.41 4.78
N GLU A 23 100.23 -58.42 5.56
CA GLU A 23 98.88 -58.55 6.10
C GLU A 23 98.52 -57.40 7.05
N GLU A 24 99.44 -57.00 7.94
CA GLU A 24 99.25 -55.84 8.82
C GLU A 24 99.12 -54.54 8.04
N ARG A 25 99.95 -54.34 7.01
CA ARG A 25 99.85 -53.18 6.10
C ARG A 25 98.55 -53.18 5.32
N ALA A 26 98.12 -54.33 4.79
CA ALA A 26 96.85 -54.48 4.10
C ALA A 26 95.66 -54.23 5.04
N ALA A 27 95.72 -54.72 6.28
CA ALA A 27 94.69 -54.47 7.29
C ALA A 27 94.65 -53.00 7.74
N ALA A 28 95.81 -52.35 7.86
CA ALA A 28 95.88 -50.91 8.15
C ALA A 28 95.33 -50.07 6.99
N HIS A 29 95.66 -50.42 5.75
CA HIS A 29 95.13 -49.78 4.55
C HIS A 29 93.60 -49.96 4.46
N GLY A 30 93.10 -51.18 4.66
CA GLY A 30 91.66 -51.46 4.65
C GLY A 30 90.90 -50.73 5.76
N ARG A 31 91.48 -50.57 6.96
CA ARG A 31 90.90 -49.75 8.03
C ARG A 31 90.85 -48.27 7.66
N LEU A 32 91.92 -47.75 7.07
CA LEU A 32 91.99 -46.36 6.62
C LEU A 32 91.00 -46.10 5.48
N GLU A 33 90.89 -47.01 4.51
CA GLU A 33 89.90 -46.93 3.43
C GLU A 33 88.46 -47.00 3.95
N ALA A 34 88.17 -47.90 4.90
CA ALA A 34 86.86 -47.98 5.54
C ALA A 34 86.53 -46.69 6.31
N GLN A 35 87.50 -46.12 7.03
CA GLN A 35 87.34 -44.85 7.72
C GLN A 35 87.10 -43.70 6.74
N MET A 36 87.90 -43.59 5.67
CA MET A 36 87.72 -42.59 4.63
C MET A 36 86.35 -42.70 3.96
N LYS A 37 85.88 -43.93 3.68
CA LYS A 37 84.56 -44.16 3.11
C LYS A 37 83.46 -43.72 4.08
N GLN A 38 83.58 -44.07 5.36
CA GLN A 38 82.63 -43.66 6.38
C GLN A 38 82.58 -42.14 6.54
N ASP A 39 83.73 -41.47 6.57
CA ASP A 39 83.79 -40.01 6.71
C ASP A 39 83.24 -39.29 5.47
N LEU A 40 83.48 -39.83 4.27
CA LEU A 40 82.85 -39.34 3.04
C LEU A 40 81.33 -39.54 3.02
N GLU A 41 80.84 -40.68 3.50
CA GLU A 41 79.40 -40.95 3.62
C GLU A 41 78.73 -40.02 4.64
N ARG A 42 79.38 -39.77 5.78
CA ARG A 42 78.93 -38.79 6.78
C ARG A 42 78.85 -37.39 6.20
N LEU A 43 79.92 -36.90 5.56
CA LEU A 43 79.94 -35.57 4.97
C LEU A 43 78.87 -35.41 3.87
N ARG A 44 78.62 -36.47 3.08
CA ARG A 44 77.54 -36.48 2.10
C ARG A 44 76.17 -36.39 2.77
N ALA A 45 75.91 -37.22 3.79
CA ALA A 45 74.66 -37.20 4.54
C ALA A 45 74.40 -35.82 5.16
N ASP A 46 75.40 -35.23 5.81
CA ASP A 46 75.32 -33.89 6.41
C ASP A 46 74.97 -32.84 5.34
N SER A 47 75.64 -32.86 4.18
CA SER A 47 75.37 -31.92 3.08
C SER A 47 73.97 -32.10 2.45
N GLU A 48 73.49 -33.35 2.36
CA GLU A 48 72.13 -33.64 1.87
C GLU A 48 71.08 -33.16 2.87
N GLU A 49 71.31 -33.36 4.17
CA GLU A 49 70.44 -32.86 5.24
C GLU A 49 70.37 -31.32 5.25
N GLU A 50 71.51 -30.63 5.09
CA GLU A 50 71.56 -29.17 4.96
C GLU A 50 70.77 -28.67 3.74
N LEU A 51 70.99 -29.26 2.57
CA LEU A 51 70.24 -28.92 1.35
C LEU A 51 68.73 -29.18 1.52
N GLN A 52 68.36 -30.28 2.17
CA GLN A 52 66.96 -30.57 2.49
C GLN A 52 66.37 -29.57 3.50
N ALA A 53 67.16 -29.09 4.46
CA ALA A 53 66.74 -28.06 5.40
C ALA A 53 66.54 -26.70 4.71
N GLU A 54 67.46 -26.30 3.82
CA GLU A 54 67.32 -25.08 3.01
C GLU A 54 66.12 -25.14 2.08
N ARG A 55 65.89 -26.26 1.39
CA ARG A 55 64.69 -26.45 0.56
C ARG A 55 63.41 -26.28 1.37
N ARG A 56 63.34 -26.91 2.55
CA ARG A 56 62.18 -26.77 3.46
C ARG A 56 62.00 -25.33 3.94
N ARG A 57 63.09 -24.60 4.20
CA ARG A 57 63.05 -23.19 4.60
C ARG A 57 62.53 -22.30 3.47
N LEU A 58 63.08 -22.44 2.26
CA LEU A 58 62.66 -21.66 1.10
C LEU A 58 61.19 -21.89 0.74
N LEU A 59 60.72 -23.14 0.82
CA LEU A 59 59.30 -23.46 0.62
C LEU A 59 58.41 -22.75 1.65
N ARG A 60 58.78 -22.77 2.94
CA ARG A 60 58.06 -22.02 3.99
C ARG A 60 58.03 -20.52 3.71
N GLU A 61 59.16 -19.93 3.35
CA GLU A 61 59.23 -18.49 3.03
C GLU A 61 58.36 -18.13 1.80
N GLN A 62 58.26 -19.03 0.81
CA GLN A 62 57.36 -18.85 -0.33
C GLN A 62 55.89 -18.97 0.08
N GLU A 63 55.53 -19.97 0.89
CA GLU A 63 54.18 -20.16 1.42
C GLU A 63 53.73 -18.96 2.27
N GLU A 64 54.60 -18.44 3.12
CA GLU A 64 54.37 -17.24 3.93
C GLU A 64 54.12 -16.02 3.04
N LYS A 65 54.97 -15.77 2.03
CA LYS A 65 54.77 -14.68 1.07
C LYS A 65 53.45 -14.81 0.31
N LEU A 66 53.11 -16.02 -0.13
CA LEU A 66 51.83 -16.29 -0.79
C LEU A 66 50.65 -16.07 0.16
N SER A 67 50.79 -16.42 1.44
CA SER A 67 49.77 -16.17 2.46
C SER A 67 49.57 -14.66 2.70
N CYS A 68 50.66 -13.90 2.83
CA CYS A 68 50.60 -12.43 2.95
C CYS A 68 49.90 -11.79 1.76
N LEU A 69 50.27 -12.17 0.53
CA LEU A 69 49.63 -11.63 -0.68
C LEU A 69 48.15 -12.01 -0.78
N LYS A 70 47.78 -13.23 -0.38
CA LYS A 70 46.38 -13.66 -0.33
C LYS A 70 45.57 -12.84 0.69
N GLN A 71 46.17 -12.56 1.86
CA GLN A 71 45.54 -11.74 2.89
C GLN A 71 45.37 -10.29 2.43
N GLU A 72 46.43 -9.67 1.90
CA GLU A 72 46.38 -8.30 1.37
C GLU A 72 45.33 -8.15 0.26
N LEU A 73 45.26 -9.12 -0.66
CA LEU A 73 44.22 -9.16 -1.68
C LEU A 73 42.82 -9.26 -1.06
N GLY A 74 42.65 -10.10 -0.05
CA GLY A 74 41.40 -10.21 0.72
C GLY A 74 40.99 -8.87 1.35
N ASP A 75 41.93 -8.19 2.01
CA ASP A 75 41.70 -6.90 2.66
C ASP A 75 41.33 -5.81 1.64
N VAL A 76 42.00 -5.77 0.48
CA VAL A 76 41.69 -4.81 -0.59
C VAL A 76 40.31 -5.10 -1.18
N LEU A 77 39.98 -6.35 -1.47
CA LEU A 77 38.65 -6.72 -1.99
C LEU A 77 37.54 -6.41 -0.98
N GLN A 78 37.80 -6.61 0.31
CA GLN A 78 36.86 -6.25 1.37
C GLN A 78 36.66 -4.73 1.45
N LYS A 79 37.73 -3.93 1.38
CA LYS A 79 37.64 -2.47 1.34
C LYS A 79 36.85 -1.99 0.13
N VAL A 80 37.14 -2.49 -1.07
CA VAL A 80 36.40 -2.13 -2.29
C VAL A 80 34.92 -2.50 -2.16
N ARG A 81 34.60 -3.66 -1.59
CA ARG A 81 33.20 -4.04 -1.31
C ARG A 81 32.52 -3.06 -0.37
N GLN A 82 33.18 -2.66 0.71
CA GLN A 82 32.63 -1.71 1.69
C GLN A 82 32.48 -0.31 1.07
N GLU A 83 33.45 0.16 0.31
CA GLU A 83 33.37 1.45 -0.40
C GLU A 83 32.19 1.49 -1.35
N VAL A 84 31.99 0.44 -2.17
CA VAL A 84 30.85 0.33 -3.07
C VAL A 84 29.52 0.31 -2.30
N GLN A 85 29.45 -0.38 -1.16
CA GLN A 85 28.26 -0.38 -0.30
C GLN A 85 27.98 1.01 0.28
N CYS A 86 28.98 1.67 0.85
CA CYS A 86 28.86 3.02 1.38
C CYS A 86 28.49 4.03 0.29
N ASP A 87 29.03 3.89 -0.92
CA ASP A 87 28.68 4.73 -2.07
C ASP A 87 27.24 4.52 -2.49
N HIS A 88 26.76 3.27 -2.50
CA HIS A 88 25.37 2.96 -2.78
C HIS A 88 24.44 3.58 -1.74
N GLU A 89 24.74 3.41 -0.45
CA GLU A 89 23.99 4.02 0.65
C GLU A 89 23.95 5.55 0.53
N ARG A 90 25.10 6.18 0.25
CA ARG A 90 25.20 7.62 0.06
C ARG A 90 24.36 8.09 -1.12
N LYS A 91 24.39 7.37 -2.25
CA LYS A 91 23.58 7.69 -3.44
C LYS A 91 22.08 7.55 -3.15
N LEU A 92 21.68 6.53 -2.39
CA LEU A 92 20.28 6.37 -2.00
C LEU A 92 19.82 7.50 -1.08
N GLU A 93 20.63 7.89 -0.11
CA GLU A 93 20.28 8.98 0.79
C GLU A 93 20.21 10.31 0.05
N GLN A 94 21.19 10.57 -0.83
CA GLN A 94 21.17 11.73 -1.72
C GLN A 94 19.89 11.79 -2.55
N LEU A 95 19.45 10.67 -3.13
CA LEU A 95 18.21 10.62 -3.92
C LEU A 95 16.97 10.91 -3.09
N LYS A 96 16.91 10.43 -1.83
CA LYS A 96 15.81 10.76 -0.91
C LYS A 96 15.81 12.24 -0.53
N GLU A 97 16.98 12.81 -0.27
CA GLU A 97 17.13 14.23 0.04
C GLU A 97 16.76 15.12 -1.15
N ASP A 98 17.21 14.77 -2.35
CA ASP A 98 16.84 15.44 -3.60
C ASP A 98 15.31 15.42 -3.78
N HIS A 99 14.70 14.23 -3.68
CA HIS A 99 13.25 14.10 -3.77
C HIS A 99 12.51 14.93 -2.70
N SER A 100 12.98 14.88 -1.45
CA SER A 100 12.40 15.68 -0.36
C SER A 100 12.50 17.18 -0.64
N ARG A 101 13.64 17.63 -1.15
CA ARG A 101 13.85 19.03 -1.59
C ARG A 101 12.94 19.41 -2.74
N GLU A 102 12.80 18.56 -3.76
CA GLU A 102 11.90 18.78 -4.89
C GLU A 102 10.44 18.92 -4.42
N MET A 103 9.97 18.00 -3.56
CA MET A 103 8.61 18.00 -3.04
C MET A 103 8.32 19.26 -2.20
N ASN A 104 9.28 19.68 -1.39
CA ASN A 104 9.16 20.92 -0.62
C ASN A 104 9.16 22.16 -1.53
N SER A 105 10.01 22.19 -2.56
CA SER A 105 10.02 23.25 -3.58
C SER A 105 8.70 23.35 -4.34
N ILE A 106 8.10 22.21 -4.71
CA ILE A 106 6.78 22.15 -5.35
C ILE A 106 5.71 22.73 -4.42
N ARG A 107 5.65 22.27 -3.16
CA ARG A 107 4.70 22.78 -2.16
C ARG A 107 4.85 24.29 -1.93
N GLU A 108 6.08 24.78 -1.83
CA GLU A 108 6.35 26.19 -1.64
C GLU A 108 5.92 27.03 -2.85
N ARG A 109 6.16 26.54 -4.08
CA ARG A 109 5.67 27.20 -5.29
C ARG A 109 4.15 27.28 -5.34
N TYR A 110 3.45 26.18 -5.07
CA TYR A 110 1.99 26.18 -5.00
C TYR A 110 1.46 27.13 -3.92
N ALA A 111 2.09 27.16 -2.73
CA ALA A 111 1.71 28.09 -1.67
C ALA A 111 1.90 29.56 -2.08
N LYS A 112 3.00 29.87 -2.77
CA LYS A 112 3.27 31.23 -3.30
C LYS A 112 2.28 31.63 -4.38
N GLU A 113 1.98 30.74 -5.32
CA GLU A 113 0.99 30.97 -6.37
C GLU A 113 -0.40 31.18 -5.79
N GLU A 114 -0.80 30.37 -4.81
CA GLU A 114 -2.08 30.51 -4.12
C GLU A 114 -2.16 31.83 -3.34
N SER A 115 -1.08 32.25 -2.65
CA SER A 115 -1.01 33.56 -1.99
C SER A 115 -1.16 34.70 -3.00
N ALA A 116 -0.44 34.64 -4.11
CA ALA A 116 -0.51 35.66 -5.15
C ALA A 116 -1.91 35.75 -5.79
N LEU A 117 -2.58 34.62 -6.03
CA LEU A 117 -3.96 34.59 -6.53
C LEU A 117 -4.93 35.18 -5.50
N ARG A 118 -4.79 34.85 -4.21
CA ARG A 118 -5.60 35.44 -3.13
C ARG A 118 -5.41 36.94 -3.04
N GLU A 119 -4.16 37.41 -3.08
CA GLU A 119 -3.81 38.84 -3.05
C GLU A 119 -4.39 39.58 -4.25
N SER A 120 -4.26 39.03 -5.46
CA SER A 120 -4.84 39.61 -6.67
C SER A 120 -6.38 39.68 -6.59
N LEU A 121 -7.04 38.62 -6.10
CA LEU A 121 -8.49 38.63 -5.94
C LEU A 121 -8.93 39.68 -4.91
N LEU A 122 -8.24 39.76 -3.78
CA LEU A 122 -8.51 40.77 -2.75
C LEU A 122 -8.34 42.19 -3.31
N HIS A 123 -7.31 42.43 -4.12
CA HIS A 123 -7.11 43.70 -4.80
C HIS A 123 -8.30 44.04 -5.71
N THR A 124 -8.71 43.11 -6.60
CA THR A 124 -9.84 43.35 -7.52
C THR A 124 -11.17 43.60 -6.79
N LEU A 125 -11.45 42.84 -5.72
CA LEU A 125 -12.66 43.05 -4.92
C LEU A 125 -12.63 44.40 -4.19
N GLN A 126 -11.44 44.86 -3.79
CA GLN A 126 -11.28 46.17 -3.18
C GLN A 126 -11.48 47.30 -4.19
N GLU A 127 -10.94 47.17 -5.40
CA GLU A 127 -11.20 48.10 -6.51
C GLU A 127 -12.69 48.18 -6.84
N ASP A 128 -13.37 47.04 -6.97
CA ASP A 128 -14.82 46.99 -7.25
C ASP A 128 -15.63 47.67 -6.14
N ARG A 129 -15.24 47.45 -4.88
CA ARG A 129 -15.86 48.12 -3.72
C ARG A 129 -15.66 49.63 -3.80
N GLU A 130 -14.47 50.10 -4.12
CA GLU A 130 -14.16 51.54 -4.23
C GLU A 130 -14.92 52.19 -5.39
N LEU A 131 -15.00 51.51 -6.55
CA LEU A 131 -15.79 51.95 -7.71
C LEU A 131 -17.29 52.04 -7.38
N LEU A 132 -17.83 51.02 -6.69
CA LEU A 132 -19.23 51.02 -6.26
C LEU A 132 -19.50 52.13 -5.25
N GLN A 133 -18.60 52.33 -4.29
CA GLN A 133 -18.68 53.43 -3.33
C GLN A 133 -18.67 54.79 -4.05
N ALA A 134 -17.78 55.00 -5.02
CA ALA A 134 -17.74 56.21 -5.83
C ALA A 134 -19.05 56.41 -6.61
N SER A 135 -19.60 55.37 -7.23
CA SER A 135 -20.89 55.43 -7.92
C SER A 135 -22.03 55.86 -6.98
N HIS A 136 -22.13 55.25 -5.80
CA HIS A 136 -23.12 55.65 -4.79
C HIS A 136 -22.94 57.10 -4.33
N THR A 137 -21.70 57.58 -4.14
CA THR A 137 -21.46 58.98 -3.79
C THR A 137 -21.96 59.94 -4.87
N VAL A 138 -21.71 59.63 -6.15
CA VAL A 138 -22.20 60.44 -7.28
C VAL A 138 -23.74 60.42 -7.36
N GLN A 139 -24.38 59.27 -7.09
CA GLN A 139 -25.84 59.19 -7.05
C GLN A 139 -26.43 60.02 -5.90
N LEU A 140 -25.82 59.98 -4.72
CA LEU A 140 -26.24 60.79 -3.58
C LEU A 140 -26.08 62.28 -3.86
N GLU A 141 -24.98 62.70 -4.48
CA GLU A 141 -24.78 64.09 -4.91
C GLU A 141 -25.82 64.52 -5.95
N LYS A 142 -26.11 63.66 -6.93
CA LYS A 142 -27.17 63.92 -7.92
C LYS A 142 -28.54 64.13 -7.26
N LEU A 143 -28.93 63.25 -6.35
CA LEU A 143 -30.20 63.36 -5.61
C LEU A 143 -30.24 64.63 -4.74
N ARG A 144 -29.12 64.96 -4.08
CA ARG A 144 -28.98 66.19 -3.29
C ARG A 144 -29.18 67.42 -4.16
N LEU A 145 -28.52 67.50 -5.32
CA LEU A 145 -28.69 68.60 -6.27
C LEU A 145 -30.11 68.66 -6.85
N GLN A 146 -30.78 67.52 -7.07
CA GLN A 146 -32.19 67.49 -7.49
C GLN A 146 -33.12 68.05 -6.42
N LEU A 147 -32.91 67.68 -5.16
CA LEU A 147 -33.68 68.21 -4.03
C LEU A 147 -33.43 69.71 -3.88
N ASP A 148 -32.17 70.17 -3.94
CA ASP A 148 -31.82 71.59 -3.87
C ASP A 148 -32.50 72.38 -5.00
N ALA A 149 -32.51 71.85 -6.24
CA ALA A 149 -33.21 72.46 -7.36
C ALA A 149 -34.74 72.50 -7.15
N GLN A 150 -35.33 71.45 -6.55
CA GLN A 150 -36.75 71.43 -6.22
C GLN A 150 -37.09 72.45 -5.12
N MET A 151 -36.24 72.54 -4.09
CA MET A 151 -36.37 73.54 -3.03
C MET A 151 -36.27 74.96 -3.55
N GLN A 152 -35.39 75.23 -4.52
CA GLN A 152 -35.32 76.54 -5.17
C GLN A 152 -36.55 76.85 -6.02
N LYS A 153 -37.21 75.84 -6.62
CA LYS A 153 -38.45 76.00 -7.40
C LYS A 153 -39.70 76.16 -6.54
N ALA A 154 -39.75 75.58 -5.34
CA ALA A 154 -40.90 75.66 -4.44
C ALA A 154 -41.34 77.11 -4.08
N PRO A 155 -40.47 78.05 -3.67
CA PRO A 155 -40.89 79.42 -3.36
C PRO A 155 -41.38 80.20 -4.59
N LEU A 156 -40.89 79.89 -5.80
CA LEU A 156 -41.40 80.46 -7.05
C LEU A 156 -42.80 79.92 -7.38
N ALA A 157 -43.06 78.62 -7.16
CA ALA A 157 -44.38 78.02 -7.37
C ALA A 157 -45.41 78.39 -6.29
N HIS A 158 -44.98 78.68 -5.05
CA HIS A 158 -45.85 79.13 -3.96
C HIS A 158 -46.10 80.64 -3.97
N SER A 159 -45.20 81.43 -4.57
CA SER A 159 -45.46 82.85 -4.91
C SER A 159 -46.60 82.98 -5.92
N ASP A 160 -46.69 82.08 -6.89
CA ASP A 160 -47.71 82.13 -7.96
C ASP A 160 -49.04 81.41 -7.60
N LYS A 161 -49.05 80.62 -6.52
CA LYS A 161 -50.24 79.88 -6.04
C LYS A 161 -50.49 80.09 -4.54
N ALA A 162 -50.58 81.34 -4.11
CA ALA A 162 -51.24 81.67 -2.84
C ALA A 162 -52.77 81.48 -3.00
N ALA A 163 -53.21 80.23 -3.06
CA ALA A 163 -54.62 79.86 -2.88
C ALA A 163 -54.97 79.89 -1.38
N ASP A 164 -56.21 80.28 -1.10
CA ASP A 164 -56.75 80.64 0.22
C ASP A 164 -56.32 79.67 1.36
N PRO A 165 -55.64 80.16 2.41
CA PRO A 165 -55.23 79.36 3.58
C PRO A 165 -56.38 78.64 4.30
N LYS A 166 -57.64 78.98 4.01
CA LYS A 166 -58.82 78.26 4.54
C LYS A 166 -58.96 76.83 4.01
N THR A 167 -58.54 76.54 2.79
CA THR A 167 -58.70 75.20 2.20
C THR A 167 -57.73 74.21 2.83
N MET A 168 -56.49 74.63 3.08
CA MET A 168 -55.49 73.84 3.82
C MET A 168 -55.94 73.53 5.25
N ARG A 169 -56.62 74.48 5.92
CA ARG A 169 -57.19 74.26 7.26
C ARG A 169 -58.36 73.27 7.30
N LYS A 170 -58.97 72.91 6.16
CA LYS A 170 -60.02 71.87 6.10
C LYS A 170 -59.39 70.50 5.89
N MET A 171 -58.45 70.39 4.94
CA MET A 171 -57.69 69.16 4.69
C MET A 171 -56.97 68.67 5.95
N LEU A 172 -56.29 69.57 6.67
CA LEU A 172 -55.63 69.22 7.93
C LEU A 172 -56.60 68.74 9.02
N ARG A 173 -57.85 69.23 9.01
CA ARG A 173 -58.88 68.78 9.95
C ARG A 173 -59.44 67.41 9.60
N GLU A 174 -59.57 67.10 8.32
CA GLU A 174 -59.98 65.77 7.85
C GLU A 174 -58.87 64.73 8.16
N GLU A 175 -57.60 65.10 7.92
CA GLU A 175 -56.44 64.27 8.28
C GLU A 175 -56.30 64.05 9.79
N GLU A 176 -56.62 65.06 10.62
CA GLU A 176 -56.67 64.94 12.07
C GLU A 176 -57.73 63.91 12.53
N VAL A 177 -58.91 63.91 11.91
CA VAL A 177 -59.97 62.91 12.18
C VAL A 177 -59.56 61.51 11.76
N ASP A 178 -58.87 61.37 10.62
CA ASP A 178 -58.38 60.07 10.14
C ASP A 178 -57.25 59.52 11.02
N LEU A 179 -56.39 60.40 11.55
CA LEU A 179 -55.36 60.04 12.52
C LEU A 179 -55.96 59.63 13.86
N ASP A 180 -56.98 60.34 14.34
CA ASP A 180 -57.71 59.96 15.56
C ASP A 180 -58.38 58.57 15.41
N ALA A 181 -58.98 58.28 14.26
CA ALA A 181 -59.54 56.96 13.96
C ALA A 181 -58.46 55.86 13.94
N GLN A 182 -57.26 56.15 13.44
CA GLN A 182 -56.13 55.21 13.47
C GLN A 182 -55.61 55.00 14.90
N ILE A 183 -55.56 56.07 15.71
CA ILE A 183 -55.17 55.99 17.12
C ILE A 183 -56.15 55.13 17.91
N GLU A 184 -57.46 55.25 17.67
CA GLU A 184 -58.48 54.41 18.29
C GLU A 184 -58.38 52.92 17.88
N ALA A 185 -57.82 52.61 16.71
CA ALA A 185 -57.62 51.24 16.24
C ALA A 185 -56.37 50.56 16.85
N LEU A 186 -55.37 51.32 17.32
CA LEU A 186 -54.12 50.79 17.86
C LEU A 186 -54.29 49.76 19.01
N PRO A 187 -55.18 49.95 20.00
CA PRO A 187 -55.37 48.98 21.08
C PRO A 187 -55.82 47.60 20.58
N ARG A 188 -56.62 47.54 19.51
CA ARG A 188 -57.07 46.27 18.91
C ARG A 188 -55.92 45.56 18.22
N LEU A 189 -55.13 46.28 17.43
CA LEU A 189 -53.93 45.73 16.78
C LEU A 189 -52.90 45.24 17.79
N VAL A 190 -52.77 45.94 18.92
CA VAL A 190 -51.92 45.52 20.05
C VAL A 190 -52.42 44.20 20.66
N GLN A 191 -53.73 44.07 20.88
CA GLN A 191 -54.34 42.83 21.38
C GLN A 191 -54.14 41.66 20.40
N GLU A 192 -54.37 41.88 19.10
CA GLU A 192 -54.17 40.86 18.05
C GLU A 192 -52.71 40.40 17.99
N ARG A 193 -51.76 41.34 18.04
CA ARG A 193 -50.33 41.02 18.10
C ARG A 193 -49.99 40.15 19.31
N ASP A 194 -50.55 40.48 20.48
CA ASP A 194 -50.25 39.73 21.70
C ASP A 194 -50.89 38.34 21.70
N GLN A 195 -52.08 38.18 21.10
CA GLN A 195 -52.68 36.87 20.83
C GLN A 195 -51.80 36.03 19.88
N LEU A 196 -51.33 36.61 18.77
CA LEU A 196 -50.45 35.92 17.82
C LEU A 196 -49.12 35.51 18.45
N LYS A 197 -48.58 36.33 19.37
CA LYS A 197 -47.36 35.97 20.11
C LYS A 197 -47.58 34.76 21.02
N GLU A 198 -48.70 34.70 21.73
CA GLU A 198 -49.04 33.55 22.59
C GLU A 198 -49.29 32.28 21.75
N GLU A 199 -49.97 32.40 20.62
CA GLU A 199 -50.14 31.28 19.69
C GLU A 199 -48.81 30.78 19.13
N LEU A 200 -47.90 31.69 18.78
CA LEU A 200 -46.57 31.32 18.30
C LEU A 200 -45.78 30.58 19.38
N LYS A 201 -45.79 31.07 20.63
CA LYS A 201 -45.16 30.38 21.76
C LYS A 201 -45.70 28.96 21.91
N ARG A 202 -47.03 28.81 21.94
CA ARG A 202 -47.69 27.50 22.03
C ARG A 202 -47.27 26.56 20.91
N ARG A 203 -47.20 27.05 19.66
CA ARG A 203 -46.73 26.26 18.51
C ARG A 203 -45.26 25.86 18.62
N THR A 204 -44.41 26.73 19.16
CA THR A 204 -43.00 26.39 19.37
C THR A 204 -42.80 25.32 20.44
N GLU A 205 -43.59 25.34 21.51
CA GLU A 205 -43.59 24.32 22.56
C GLU A 205 -44.11 22.97 22.02
N GLU A 206 -45.23 22.98 21.28
CA GLU A 206 -45.74 21.80 20.58
C GLU A 206 -44.69 21.19 19.64
N ALA A 207 -43.99 22.04 18.87
CA ALA A 207 -42.92 21.59 17.97
C ALA A 207 -41.71 21.02 18.73
N ALA A 208 -41.37 21.58 19.90
CA ALA A 208 -40.30 21.07 20.74
C ALA A 208 -40.65 19.69 21.32
N LEU A 209 -41.89 19.50 21.80
CA LEU A 209 -42.38 18.21 22.27
C LEU A 209 -42.38 17.17 21.15
N ALA A 210 -42.84 17.52 19.95
CA ALA A 210 -42.81 16.64 18.79
C ALA A 210 -41.37 16.21 18.42
N ARG A 211 -40.40 17.14 18.51
CA ARG A 211 -38.96 16.82 18.31
C ARG A 211 -38.45 15.85 19.37
N GLN A 212 -38.79 16.05 20.64
CA GLN A 212 -38.39 15.15 21.72
C GLN A 212 -38.95 13.73 21.53
N LEU A 213 -40.23 13.60 21.17
CA LEU A 213 -40.85 12.31 20.87
C LEU A 213 -40.18 11.62 19.69
N THR A 214 -39.81 12.37 18.65
CA THR A 214 -39.09 11.83 17.50
C THR A 214 -37.70 11.32 17.88
N ILE A 215 -36.99 12.01 18.77
CA ILE A 215 -35.68 11.58 19.27
C ILE A 215 -35.82 10.27 20.07
N ARG A 216 -36.76 10.20 21.02
CA ARG A 216 -37.01 8.99 21.81
C ARG A 216 -37.38 7.80 20.94
N ALA A 217 -38.26 7.98 19.95
CA ALA A 217 -38.62 6.90 19.02
C ALA A 217 -37.41 6.39 18.21
N ARG A 218 -36.44 7.26 17.88
CA ARG A 218 -35.20 6.85 17.21
C ARG A 218 -34.27 6.08 18.15
N GLU A 219 -34.17 6.48 19.40
CA GLU A 219 -33.40 5.80 20.44
C GLU A 219 -33.98 4.40 20.71
N GLU A 220 -35.28 4.30 20.94
CA GLU A 220 -35.99 3.03 21.11
C GLU A 220 -35.78 2.10 19.90
N LYS A 221 -35.82 2.63 18.67
CA LYS A 221 -35.52 1.87 17.46
C LYS A 221 -34.08 1.36 17.42
N LYS A 222 -33.11 2.16 17.86
CA LYS A 222 -31.70 1.75 17.96
C LYS A 222 -31.55 0.64 18.99
N GLU A 223 -32.11 0.81 20.18
CA GLU A 223 -32.07 -0.22 21.23
C GLU A 223 -32.76 -1.51 20.79
N ALA A 224 -33.91 -1.43 20.10
CA ALA A 224 -34.58 -2.62 19.56
C ALA A 224 -33.70 -3.37 18.54
N MET A 225 -32.99 -2.63 17.68
CA MET A 225 -32.06 -3.22 16.73
C MET A 225 -30.88 -3.90 17.42
N GLU A 226 -30.33 -3.29 18.47
CA GLU A 226 -29.26 -3.85 19.28
C GLU A 226 -29.69 -5.13 19.99
N ARG A 227 -30.88 -5.13 20.62
CA ARG A 227 -31.48 -6.34 21.21
C ARG A 227 -31.63 -7.48 20.19
N MET A 228 -31.97 -7.18 18.94
CA MET A 228 -32.05 -8.20 17.88
C MET A 228 -30.67 -8.73 17.46
N ARG A 229 -29.63 -7.89 17.47
CA ARG A 229 -28.24 -8.35 17.25
C ARG A 229 -27.79 -9.27 18.38
N GLU A 230 -28.00 -8.87 19.63
CA GLU A 230 -27.66 -9.71 20.79
C GLU A 230 -28.36 -11.07 20.77
N LYS A 231 -29.65 -11.11 20.40
CA LYS A 231 -30.39 -12.37 20.26
C LYS A 231 -29.77 -13.26 19.17
N ARG A 232 -29.35 -12.67 18.04
CA ARG A 232 -28.68 -13.40 16.96
C ARG A 232 -27.33 -13.96 17.42
N ASP A 233 -26.55 -13.18 18.17
CA ASP A 233 -25.25 -13.62 18.66
C ASP A 233 -25.39 -14.70 19.75
N LYS A 234 -26.39 -14.58 20.63
CA LYS A 234 -26.76 -15.65 21.58
C LYS A 234 -27.14 -16.94 20.85
N ALA A 235 -28.00 -16.88 19.83
CA ALA A 235 -28.37 -18.04 19.03
C ALA A 235 -27.16 -18.69 18.32
N ARG A 236 -26.20 -17.88 17.82
CA ARG A 236 -24.95 -18.38 17.24
C ARG A 236 -24.11 -19.13 18.27
N VAL A 237 -23.96 -18.59 19.47
CA VAL A 237 -23.23 -19.24 20.57
C VAL A 237 -23.92 -20.53 21.00
N GLU A 238 -25.24 -20.54 21.13
CA GLU A 238 -26.02 -21.74 21.45
C GLU A 238 -25.87 -22.82 20.37
N THR A 239 -25.90 -22.43 19.08
CA THR A 239 -25.68 -23.35 17.96
C THR A 239 -24.29 -23.97 18.01
N ARG A 240 -23.24 -23.20 18.34
CA ARG A 240 -21.88 -23.72 18.52
C ARG A 240 -21.81 -24.75 19.66
N ARG A 241 -22.40 -24.44 20.82
CA ARG A 241 -22.47 -25.37 21.95
C ARG A 241 -23.22 -26.66 21.58
N ALA A 242 -24.34 -26.55 20.87
CA ALA A 242 -25.10 -27.72 20.42
C ALA A 242 -24.29 -28.60 19.45
N MET A 243 -23.47 -28.00 18.58
CA MET A 243 -22.56 -28.74 17.69
C MET A 243 -21.47 -29.47 18.49
N GLU A 244 -20.85 -28.82 19.47
CA GLU A 244 -19.87 -29.46 20.35
C GLU A 244 -20.48 -30.65 21.12
N ASP A 245 -21.70 -30.50 21.63
CA ASP A 245 -22.39 -31.58 22.34
C ASP A 245 -22.83 -32.70 21.40
N LYS A 246 -23.28 -32.38 20.17
CA LYS A 246 -23.53 -33.36 19.12
C LYS A 246 -22.26 -34.15 18.82
N GLU A 247 -21.12 -33.50 18.64
CA GLU A 247 -19.85 -34.17 18.37
C GLU A 247 -19.43 -35.09 19.54
N LYS A 248 -19.59 -34.64 20.79
CA LYS A 248 -19.36 -35.49 21.97
C LYS A 248 -20.27 -36.72 21.99
N LEU A 249 -21.54 -36.57 21.61
CA LEU A 249 -22.49 -37.68 21.53
C LEU A 249 -22.14 -38.62 20.38
N GLU A 250 -21.78 -38.12 19.21
CA GLU A 250 -21.32 -38.90 18.06
C GLU A 250 -20.10 -39.76 18.43
N ARG A 251 -19.11 -39.19 19.14
CA ARG A 251 -17.97 -39.96 19.68
C ARG A 251 -18.40 -41.07 20.64
N LYS A 252 -19.36 -40.81 21.53
CA LYS A 252 -19.91 -41.84 22.45
C LYS A 252 -20.67 -42.93 21.69
N VAL A 253 -21.44 -42.56 20.66
CA VAL A 253 -22.17 -43.49 19.81
C VAL A 253 -21.20 -44.36 19.02
N LEU A 254 -20.13 -43.79 18.46
CA LEU A 254 -19.07 -44.55 17.81
C LEU A 254 -18.44 -45.55 18.79
N LEU A 255 -18.08 -45.12 19.99
CA LEU A 255 -17.53 -46.02 21.02
C LEU A 255 -18.52 -47.14 21.40
N LEU A 256 -19.81 -46.83 21.52
CA LEU A 256 -20.84 -47.84 21.77
C LEU A 256 -21.00 -48.79 20.59
N LYS A 257 -20.94 -48.28 19.36
CA LYS A 257 -20.99 -49.09 18.15
C LYS A 257 -19.80 -50.04 18.08
N GLU A 258 -18.59 -49.56 18.34
CA GLU A 258 -17.38 -50.40 18.46
C GLU A 258 -17.55 -51.50 19.51
N LYS A 259 -18.12 -51.19 20.68
CA LYS A 259 -18.43 -52.18 21.71
C LYS A 259 -19.50 -53.17 21.26
N CYS A 260 -20.56 -52.71 20.61
CA CYS A 260 -21.61 -53.57 20.07
C CYS A 260 -21.06 -54.48 18.96
N ASP A 261 -20.18 -53.98 18.11
CA ASP A 261 -19.49 -54.74 17.06
C ASP A 261 -18.54 -55.76 17.70
N TYR A 262 -17.80 -55.40 18.75
CA TYR A 262 -16.98 -56.32 19.54
C TYR A 262 -17.82 -57.44 20.17
N PHE A 263 -18.92 -57.09 20.83
CA PHE A 263 -19.83 -58.11 21.40
C PHE A 263 -20.54 -58.91 20.31
N SER A 264 -20.87 -58.30 19.17
CA SER A 264 -21.46 -58.99 18.03
C SER A 264 -20.44 -59.90 17.34
N GLN A 265 -19.15 -59.55 17.35
CA GLN A 265 -18.05 -60.40 16.90
C GLN A 265 -17.84 -61.57 17.86
N GLN A 266 -17.82 -61.33 19.18
CA GLN A 266 -17.83 -62.38 20.22
C GLN A 266 -19.06 -63.29 20.13
N ILE A 267 -20.24 -62.71 19.91
CA ILE A 267 -21.49 -63.45 19.71
C ILE A 267 -21.45 -64.17 18.37
N SER A 268 -20.81 -63.63 17.32
CA SER A 268 -20.64 -64.33 16.03
C SER A 268 -19.63 -65.46 16.16
N GLU A 269 -18.57 -65.31 16.94
CA GLU A 269 -17.65 -66.37 17.35
C GLU A 269 -18.38 -67.44 18.18
N GLN A 270 -19.35 -67.05 19.02
CA GLN A 270 -20.28 -67.95 19.74
C GLN A 270 -21.45 -68.47 18.89
N LYS A 271 -21.82 -67.83 17.78
CA LYS A 271 -22.96 -68.21 16.89
C LYS A 271 -22.52 -68.92 15.63
N HIS A 272 -21.23 -68.93 15.32
CA HIS A 272 -20.62 -69.98 14.51
C HIS A 272 -20.70 -71.36 15.20
N THR A 273 -21.22 -71.44 16.43
CA THR A 273 -21.73 -72.67 17.05
C THR A 273 -23.26 -72.82 17.09
N GLU A 274 -24.09 -71.86 16.65
CA GLU A 274 -25.56 -72.05 16.63
C GLU A 274 -26.33 -70.97 15.83
N GLY A 275 -26.84 -71.38 14.66
CA GLY A 275 -28.22 -71.15 14.18
C GLY A 275 -28.76 -69.73 13.94
N GLY A 276 -28.92 -69.38 12.65
CA GLY A 276 -30.25 -69.29 12.01
C GLY A 276 -31.22 -68.13 12.31
N SER A 277 -31.25 -67.17 11.37
CA SER A 277 -32.40 -66.63 10.61
C SER A 277 -33.61 -65.90 11.22
N SER A 278 -34.01 -64.89 10.42
CA SER A 278 -35.38 -64.36 10.14
C SER A 278 -35.87 -63.21 11.05
N SER A 279 -36.71 -62.25 10.66
CA SER A 279 -37.40 -61.86 9.41
C SER A 279 -38.04 -60.48 9.67
N SER A 280 -37.85 -59.46 8.81
CA SER A 280 -38.83 -58.84 7.89
C SER A 280 -39.89 -57.84 8.43
N GLN A 281 -40.05 -56.76 7.64
CA GLN A 281 -41.31 -56.07 7.26
C GLN A 281 -41.91 -55.05 8.27
N THR A 282 -42.53 -53.91 7.90
CA THR A 282 -43.18 -53.47 6.63
C THR A 282 -43.51 -51.95 6.67
N GLU A 283 -43.51 -51.28 5.51
CA GLU A 283 -44.55 -50.34 4.96
C GLU A 283 -44.95 -49.02 5.72
N GLN A 284 -45.45 -47.91 5.12
CA GLN A 284 -46.05 -47.58 3.82
C GLN A 284 -46.30 -46.03 3.71
N SER A 285 -46.38 -45.51 2.46
CA SER A 285 -47.34 -44.48 1.95
C SER A 285 -47.38 -43.03 2.51
N ARG A 286 -47.76 -41.94 1.81
CA ARG A 286 -48.15 -41.56 0.41
C ARG A 286 -48.60 -40.08 0.45
N LYS A 287 -48.47 -39.34 -0.68
CA LYS A 287 -49.36 -38.27 -1.24
C LYS A 287 -48.72 -36.88 -1.56
N GLN A 288 -48.72 -36.57 -2.86
CA GLN A 288 -48.82 -35.24 -3.55
C GLN A 288 -50.32 -34.88 -3.77
N PRO A 289 -50.79 -33.75 -4.41
CA PRO A 289 -50.19 -32.78 -5.39
C PRO A 289 -50.49 -31.28 -5.08
N THR A 290 -50.06 -30.21 -5.79
CA THR A 290 -50.50 -29.70 -7.13
C THR A 290 -49.80 -28.34 -7.42
N ALA A 291 -49.41 -28.06 -8.68
CA ALA A 291 -48.77 -26.83 -9.22
C ALA A 291 -49.83 -25.95 -9.99
N PRO A 292 -49.57 -24.96 -10.91
CA PRO A 292 -48.32 -24.36 -11.44
C PRO A 292 -48.38 -22.82 -11.79
N SER A 293 -47.35 -22.32 -12.52
CA SER A 293 -47.34 -21.22 -13.54
C SER A 293 -46.53 -19.95 -13.17
N SER A 294 -45.34 -19.75 -13.77
CA SER A 294 -45.00 -18.88 -14.94
C SER A 294 -44.56 -17.47 -14.48
N ASP A 295 -43.52 -16.79 -14.96
CA ASP A 295 -42.50 -17.00 -15.99
C ASP A 295 -41.41 -15.92 -15.79
N TRP A 296 -40.36 -15.99 -16.61
CA TRP A 296 -39.43 -14.91 -17.01
C TRP A 296 -38.07 -14.87 -16.29
N ILE A 297 -37.15 -15.65 -16.87
CA ILE A 297 -35.93 -15.16 -17.55
C ILE A 297 -34.88 -14.43 -16.69
N ASP A 298 -33.75 -15.12 -16.56
CA ASP A 298 -32.39 -14.65 -16.87
C ASP A 298 -31.75 -13.59 -15.97
N SER A 299 -30.74 -14.01 -15.22
CA SER A 299 -29.38 -13.50 -15.41
C SER A 299 -28.43 -14.26 -14.51
N SER A 300 -27.62 -15.10 -15.15
CA SER A 300 -26.33 -15.55 -14.65
C SER A 300 -25.49 -14.33 -14.28
N LEU A 301 -25.30 -14.10 -12.98
CA LEU A 301 -24.16 -13.36 -12.46
C LEU A 301 -23.53 -14.18 -11.33
N HIS A 302 -22.64 -15.05 -11.78
CA HIS A 302 -21.48 -15.55 -11.06
C HIS A 302 -20.89 -14.41 -10.20
N THR A 303 -21.07 -14.52 -8.89
CA THR A 303 -20.40 -13.69 -7.89
C THR A 303 -19.37 -14.55 -7.19
N ASP A 304 -18.41 -15.05 -7.96
CA ASP A 304 -17.08 -15.37 -7.45
C ASP A 304 -16.22 -14.12 -7.68
N ASP A 305 -16.34 -13.17 -6.77
CA ASP A 305 -15.29 -12.20 -6.49
C ASP A 305 -15.61 -11.55 -5.15
N LEU A 306 -14.60 -11.45 -4.29
CA LEU A 306 -14.61 -11.02 -2.88
C LEU A 306 -14.64 -12.16 -1.84
N ASP A 307 -13.67 -13.07 -1.92
CA ASP A 307 -13.02 -13.62 -0.72
C ASP A 307 -11.63 -14.19 -1.08
N ASP A 308 -10.69 -13.30 -1.42
CA ASP A 308 -9.26 -13.57 -1.28
C ASP A 308 -8.65 -12.49 -0.37
N ALA A 309 -9.03 -12.54 0.91
CA ALA A 309 -8.17 -11.99 1.95
C ALA A 309 -6.94 -12.90 2.05
N PRO A 310 -5.69 -12.38 1.95
CA PRO A 310 -4.51 -13.22 2.04
C PRO A 310 -4.39 -13.70 3.50
N LEU A 311 -4.87 -14.92 3.75
CA LEU A 311 -4.50 -15.66 4.95
C LEU A 311 -2.98 -15.77 4.93
N SER A 312 -2.37 -15.10 5.91
CA SER A 312 -0.93 -15.08 6.11
C SER A 312 -0.41 -16.52 6.25
N PRO A 313 0.63 -16.95 5.51
CA PRO A 313 1.32 -18.16 5.89
C PRO A 313 2.21 -17.84 7.09
N ALA A 314 2.11 -18.72 8.10
CA ALA A 314 3.02 -18.82 9.22
C ALA A 314 4.50 -18.85 8.75
N PRO A 315 5.46 -18.45 9.59
CA PRO A 315 6.84 -18.23 9.18
C PRO A 315 7.57 -19.57 9.09
N ASP A 316 7.40 -20.27 7.98
CA ASP A 316 8.28 -21.38 7.60
C ASP A 316 9.19 -20.94 6.44
N SER A 317 10.46 -21.31 6.58
CA SER A 317 11.58 -20.97 5.71
C SER A 317 11.32 -21.24 4.22
N HIS A 318 10.88 -20.22 3.49
CA HIS A 318 10.86 -20.20 2.03
C HIS A 318 11.99 -19.32 1.49
N GLY A 319 12.79 -19.88 0.58
CA GLY A 319 13.96 -19.23 -0.03
C GLY A 319 13.59 -17.91 -0.72
N GLY A 320 14.59 -17.03 -0.88
CA GLY A 320 14.42 -15.70 -1.48
C GLY A 320 13.63 -15.71 -2.80
N MET A 321 13.80 -16.74 -3.62
CA MET A 321 13.12 -16.90 -4.92
C MET A 321 11.60 -17.00 -4.84
N ASP A 322 11.04 -17.65 -3.82
CA ASP A 322 9.58 -17.77 -3.67
C ASP A 322 8.91 -16.43 -3.29
N ARG A 323 9.68 -15.50 -2.70
CA ARG A 323 9.22 -14.13 -2.45
C ARG A 323 9.22 -13.32 -3.75
N TYR A 324 10.24 -13.45 -4.59
CA TYR A 324 10.31 -12.76 -5.88
C TYR A 324 9.22 -13.25 -6.85
N ARG A 325 8.96 -14.57 -6.90
CA ARG A 325 7.87 -15.12 -7.72
C ARG A 325 6.51 -14.56 -7.31
N ARG A 326 6.22 -14.50 -6.02
CA ARG A 326 4.98 -13.89 -5.50
C ARG A 326 4.90 -12.40 -5.82
N TYR A 327 6.02 -11.69 -5.70
CA TYR A 327 6.09 -10.27 -6.05
C TYR A 327 5.74 -10.06 -7.52
N VAL A 328 6.38 -10.79 -8.45
CA VAL A 328 6.12 -10.70 -9.89
C VAL A 328 4.65 -10.99 -10.20
N SER A 329 4.10 -12.11 -9.73
CA SER A 329 2.69 -12.45 -9.99
C SER A 329 1.71 -11.43 -9.40
N SER A 330 2.01 -10.86 -8.23
CA SER A 330 1.15 -9.82 -7.64
C SER A 330 1.21 -8.50 -8.43
N HIS A 331 2.38 -8.18 -8.99
CA HIS A 331 2.60 -6.96 -9.74
C HIS A 331 2.06 -7.08 -11.17
N ASP A 332 2.11 -8.27 -11.78
CA ASP A 332 1.35 -8.60 -12.99
C ASP A 332 -0.13 -8.33 -12.83
N ALA A 333 -0.73 -8.83 -11.75
CA ALA A 333 -2.15 -8.61 -11.48
C ALA A 333 -2.48 -7.11 -11.31
N ALA A 334 -1.57 -6.33 -10.73
CA ALA A 334 -1.72 -4.88 -10.60
C ALA A 334 -1.61 -4.15 -11.95
N ILE A 335 -0.67 -4.57 -12.81
CA ILE A 335 -0.49 -4.05 -14.17
C ILE A 335 -1.74 -4.31 -15.02
N GLN A 336 -2.31 -5.52 -14.95
CA GLN A 336 -3.53 -5.85 -15.69
C GLN A 336 -4.73 -4.99 -15.23
N LYS A 337 -4.85 -4.73 -13.93
CA LYS A 337 -5.88 -3.81 -13.41
C LYS A 337 -5.65 -2.38 -13.90
N ALA A 338 -4.41 -1.90 -13.94
CA ALA A 338 -4.07 -0.58 -14.43
C ALA A 338 -4.35 -0.42 -15.94
N LYS A 339 -4.09 -1.45 -16.75
CA LYS A 339 -4.46 -1.50 -18.18
C LYS A 339 -5.95 -1.27 -18.39
N LEU A 340 -6.78 -2.03 -17.68
CA LEU A 340 -8.24 -1.93 -17.78
C LEU A 340 -8.77 -0.56 -17.38
N LEU A 341 -8.21 0.04 -16.32
CA LEU A 341 -8.59 1.39 -15.89
C LEU A 341 -8.21 2.45 -16.91
N LEU A 342 -7.00 2.38 -17.47
CA LEU A 342 -6.57 3.32 -18.50
C LEU A 342 -7.36 3.15 -19.79
N GLU A 343 -7.70 1.93 -20.18
CA GLU A 343 -8.57 1.63 -21.32
C GLU A 343 -9.98 2.21 -21.09
N TRP A 344 -10.55 2.03 -19.90
CA TRP A 344 -11.84 2.61 -19.53
C TRP A 344 -11.83 4.15 -19.57
N GLU A 345 -10.82 4.79 -18.99
CA GLU A 345 -10.67 6.26 -19.05
C GLU A 345 -10.44 6.75 -20.48
N ASN A 346 -9.71 6.01 -21.30
CA ASN A 346 -9.48 6.38 -22.70
C ASN A 346 -10.77 6.32 -23.53
N ASN A 347 -11.60 5.30 -23.32
CA ASN A 347 -12.92 5.19 -23.95
C ASN A 347 -13.84 6.33 -23.51
N ARG A 348 -13.90 6.60 -22.20
CA ARG A 348 -14.68 7.70 -21.62
C ARG A 348 -14.22 9.08 -22.15
N LEU A 349 -12.91 9.26 -22.29
CA LEU A 349 -12.32 10.47 -22.87
C LEU A 349 -12.73 10.65 -24.33
N MET A 350 -12.66 9.57 -25.12
CA MET A 350 -13.07 9.58 -26.53
C MET A 350 -14.55 9.93 -26.68
N GLU A 351 -15.43 9.38 -25.83
CA GLU A 351 -16.85 9.72 -25.80
C GLU A 351 -17.10 11.19 -25.47
N ARG A 352 -16.47 11.72 -24.41
CA ARG A 352 -16.59 13.15 -24.04
C ARG A 352 -16.05 14.07 -25.14
N ARG A 353 -14.93 13.70 -25.79
CA ARG A 353 -14.38 14.45 -26.92
C ARG A 353 -15.32 14.46 -28.12
N ALA A 354 -15.98 13.34 -28.41
CA ALA A 354 -16.99 13.26 -29.46
C ALA A 354 -18.23 14.12 -29.12
N ALA A 355 -18.71 14.07 -27.88
CA ALA A 355 -19.82 14.89 -27.41
C ALA A 355 -19.49 16.40 -27.48
N LEU A 356 -18.30 16.83 -27.03
CA LEU A 356 -17.87 18.22 -27.12
C LEU A 356 -17.78 18.71 -28.57
N LYS A 357 -17.25 17.88 -29.48
CA LYS A 357 -17.23 18.19 -30.93
C LYS A 357 -18.65 18.30 -31.52
N ALA A 358 -19.58 17.46 -31.08
CA ALA A 358 -20.97 17.50 -31.53
C ALA A 358 -21.66 18.80 -31.09
N VAL A 359 -21.45 19.21 -29.82
CA VAL A 359 -22.00 20.47 -29.29
C VAL A 359 -21.36 21.69 -29.96
N GLN A 360 -20.05 21.68 -30.23
CA GLN A 360 -19.39 22.76 -30.97
C GLN A 360 -19.90 22.92 -32.42
N ARG A 361 -20.21 21.80 -33.10
CA ARG A 361 -20.84 21.83 -34.44
C ARG A 361 -22.27 22.38 -34.39
N GLY A 362 -23.07 21.97 -33.41
CA GLY A 362 -24.43 22.48 -33.23
C GLY A 362 -24.47 23.96 -32.83
N SER A 363 -23.51 24.38 -32.00
CA SER A 363 -23.36 25.78 -31.56
C SER A 363 -23.02 26.76 -32.68
N SER A 364 -22.38 26.29 -33.76
CA SER A 364 -22.04 27.14 -34.91
C SER A 364 -23.23 27.43 -35.83
N GLN A 365 -24.36 26.71 -35.66
CA GLN A 365 -25.58 26.88 -36.46
C GLN A 365 -26.67 27.70 -35.75
N ASP A 366 -26.56 27.91 -34.43
CA ASP A 366 -27.57 28.60 -33.63
C ASP A 366 -26.94 29.78 -32.84
N PRO A 367 -27.10 31.04 -33.31
CA PRO A 367 -26.36 32.19 -32.79
C PRO A 367 -26.87 32.74 -31.44
N ASN A 368 -27.84 32.07 -30.81
CA ASN A 368 -28.51 32.57 -29.59
C ASN A 368 -28.01 31.93 -28.28
N LEU A 369 -26.81 31.35 -28.30
CA LEU A 369 -26.22 30.66 -27.14
C LEU A 369 -25.75 31.67 -26.09
N THR A 370 -26.30 31.54 -24.88
CA THR A 370 -25.96 32.33 -23.69
C THR A 370 -24.46 32.24 -23.41
N GLY A 371 -23.79 33.36 -23.12
CA GLY A 371 -22.33 33.41 -22.91
C GLY A 371 -21.80 32.47 -21.79
N GLU A 372 -22.67 32.01 -20.90
CA GLU A 372 -22.37 30.98 -19.90
C GLU A 372 -22.10 29.61 -20.54
N THR A 373 -22.84 29.23 -21.59
CA THR A 373 -22.65 27.95 -22.30
C THR A 373 -21.33 27.89 -23.07
N SER A 374 -20.89 29.01 -23.64
CA SER A 374 -19.58 29.08 -24.29
C SER A 374 -18.43 28.96 -23.28
N ARG A 375 -18.58 29.53 -22.08
CA ARG A 375 -17.60 29.40 -20.99
C ARG A 375 -17.52 27.96 -20.47
N THR A 376 -18.66 27.28 -20.29
CA THR A 376 -18.66 25.88 -19.83
C THR A 376 -18.06 24.94 -20.87
N LEU A 377 -18.34 25.14 -22.17
CA LEU A 377 -17.70 24.36 -23.24
C LEU A 377 -16.19 24.61 -23.33
N GLN A 378 -15.76 25.84 -23.11
CA GLN A 378 -14.34 26.18 -23.09
C GLN A 378 -13.63 25.56 -21.87
N GLN A 379 -14.29 25.50 -20.72
CA GLN A 379 -13.75 24.84 -19.54
C GLN A 379 -13.69 23.31 -19.73
N GLU A 380 -14.74 22.68 -20.24
CA GLU A 380 -14.77 21.25 -20.57
C GLU A 380 -13.64 20.88 -21.56
N ALA A 381 -13.34 21.75 -22.54
CA ALA A 381 -12.22 21.53 -23.46
C ALA A 381 -10.85 21.57 -22.78
N ARG A 382 -10.67 22.39 -21.73
CA ARG A 382 -9.45 22.43 -20.92
C ARG A 382 -9.33 21.18 -20.05
N ASP A 383 -10.42 20.82 -19.37
CA ASP A 383 -10.48 19.64 -18.52
C ASP A 383 -10.20 18.35 -19.31
N LEU A 384 -10.69 18.26 -20.55
CA LEU A 384 -10.37 17.14 -21.46
C LEU A 384 -8.89 17.13 -21.87
N ALA A 385 -8.27 18.29 -22.13
CA ALA A 385 -6.85 18.34 -22.47
C ALA A 385 -5.96 17.93 -21.29
N GLU A 386 -6.33 18.31 -20.07
CA GLU A 386 -5.66 17.85 -18.84
C GLU A 386 -5.85 16.34 -18.63
N LEU A 387 -7.05 15.81 -18.86
CA LEU A 387 -7.32 14.38 -18.78
C LEU A 387 -6.53 13.60 -19.85
N GLU A 388 -6.44 14.10 -21.08
CA GLU A 388 -5.61 13.50 -22.14
C GLU A 388 -4.14 13.40 -21.71
N GLN A 389 -3.61 14.47 -21.12
CA GLN A 389 -2.23 14.50 -20.64
C GLN A 389 -1.99 13.51 -19.49
N THR A 390 -2.94 13.38 -18.56
CA THR A 390 -2.83 12.44 -17.44
C THR A 390 -2.92 10.99 -17.89
N VAL A 391 -3.84 10.66 -18.81
CA VAL A 391 -3.93 9.31 -19.42
C VAL A 391 -2.66 8.97 -20.20
N GLN A 392 -2.10 9.91 -20.98
CA GLN A 392 -0.82 9.71 -21.68
C GLN A 392 0.35 9.43 -20.73
N ARG A 393 0.44 10.18 -19.61
CA ARG A 393 1.43 9.93 -18.56
C ARG A 393 1.22 8.56 -17.91
N GLY A 394 -0.04 8.21 -17.63
CA GLY A 394 -0.42 6.89 -17.10
C GLY A 394 0.04 5.75 -18.01
N ASN A 395 -0.22 5.84 -19.31
CA ASN A 395 0.22 4.85 -20.30
C ASN A 395 1.75 4.74 -20.36
N SER A 396 2.46 5.87 -20.32
CA SER A 396 3.93 5.88 -20.33
C SER A 396 4.53 5.25 -19.07
N LEU A 397 3.89 5.46 -17.91
CA LEU A 397 4.30 4.86 -16.64
C LEU A 397 4.01 3.36 -16.64
N LEU A 398 2.82 2.96 -17.09
CA LEU A 398 2.41 1.57 -17.19
C LEU A 398 3.38 0.78 -18.08
N GLN A 399 3.74 1.33 -19.24
CA GLN A 399 4.72 0.71 -20.14
C GLN A 399 6.08 0.50 -19.45
N LYS A 400 6.59 1.50 -18.72
CA LYS A 400 7.85 1.37 -17.97
C LYS A 400 7.76 0.32 -16.87
N THR A 401 6.62 0.22 -16.18
CA THR A 401 6.43 -0.81 -15.14
C THR A 401 6.34 -2.21 -15.73
N GLU A 402 5.73 -2.35 -16.92
CA GLU A 402 5.72 -3.62 -17.66
C GLU A 402 7.12 -4.04 -18.12
N GLU A 403 7.88 -3.10 -18.70
CA GLU A 403 9.26 -3.35 -19.14
C GLU A 403 10.16 -3.76 -17.96
N HIS A 404 10.02 -3.09 -16.81
CA HIS A 404 10.77 -3.44 -15.60
C HIS A 404 10.37 -4.82 -15.06
N LEU A 405 9.08 -5.16 -15.09
CA LEU A 405 8.63 -6.48 -14.67
C LEU A 405 9.17 -7.58 -15.59
N GLN A 406 9.12 -7.36 -16.91
CA GLN A 406 9.69 -8.29 -17.91
C GLN A 406 11.19 -8.50 -17.70
N GLN A 407 11.93 -7.45 -17.34
CA GLN A 407 13.36 -7.56 -17.00
C GLN A 407 13.60 -8.42 -15.74
N LEU A 408 12.74 -8.29 -14.72
CA LEU A 408 12.82 -9.14 -13.53
C LEU A 408 12.48 -10.60 -13.87
N GLU A 409 11.48 -10.83 -14.71
CA GLU A 409 11.12 -12.16 -15.20
C GLU A 409 12.24 -12.81 -16.00
N SER A 410 12.88 -12.07 -16.91
CA SER A 410 14.02 -12.57 -17.69
C SER A 410 15.22 -12.86 -16.80
N SER A 411 15.55 -11.97 -15.85
CA SER A 411 16.64 -12.20 -14.90
C SER A 411 16.40 -13.42 -14.01
N MET A 412 15.15 -13.69 -13.62
CA MET A 412 14.80 -14.92 -12.89
C MET A 412 14.90 -16.17 -13.76
N ALA A 413 14.53 -16.08 -15.04
CA ALA A 413 14.64 -17.19 -15.97
C ALA A 413 16.11 -17.58 -16.25
N GLU A 414 17.01 -16.59 -16.24
CA GLU A 414 18.46 -16.77 -16.38
C GLU A 414 19.12 -17.33 -15.11
N GLU A 415 18.63 -17.02 -13.91
CA GLU A 415 19.18 -17.53 -12.64
C GLU A 415 18.78 -19.00 -12.35
N VAL A 416 17.79 -19.54 -13.07
CA VAL A 416 17.32 -20.93 -12.96
C VAL A 416 18.02 -21.88 -13.96
N LEU A 417 18.79 -21.35 -14.92
CA LEU A 417 19.68 -22.08 -15.84
C LEU A 417 21.10 -22.19 -15.27
#